data_AF-A0A6V8CSH9-F1
#
_entry.id   AF-A0A6V8CSH9-F1
#
_cell.length_a   1.000
_cell.length_b   1.000
_cell.length_c   1.000
_cell.angle_alpha   90.00
_cell.angle_beta   90.00
_cell.angle_gamma   90.00
#
_symmetry.space_group_name_H-M   'P 1'
#
loop_
_entity.id
_entity.type
_entity.pdbx_description
1 polymer ?
#
loop_
_entity_poly.entity_id
_entity_poly.type
_entity_poly.pdbx_seq_one_letter_code
_entity_poly.pdbx_strand_id
1 'polypeptide(L)'
;VVQSAAMAISNHPEVMVERRNIMGVVVPSVTGEHLTSTIDERGMGLVGGSPHIDEAADGYSALIEKIVKAAEMEATLKRLLEEIEATKRRVNALEFVVIPQMEEAKVFIQLRLEEMEREETFRLKRFKNK
;
A
#
# COMPACT_ATOMS: atom_id res chain seq x y z
N VAL A 1 23.10 24.37 29.73
CA VAL A 1 21.69 24.77 29.92
C VAL A 1 20.75 24.00 29.01
N VAL A 2 20.93 24.04 27.68
CA VAL A 2 20.07 23.30 26.71
C VAL A 2 20.08 21.78 26.93
N GLN A 3 21.25 21.17 27.16
CA GLN A 3 21.34 19.72 27.42
C GLN A 3 20.66 19.33 28.74
N SER A 4 20.82 20.14 29.78
CA SER A 4 20.16 19.94 31.07
C SER A 4 18.65 20.08 30.97
N ALA A 5 18.16 21.02 30.14
CA ALA A 5 16.76 21.20 29.79
C ALA A 5 16.18 19.99 29.03
N ALA A 6 16.92 19.46 28.06
CA ALA A 6 16.50 18.29 27.30
C ALA A 6 16.40 17.03 28.17
N MET A 7 17.30 16.87 29.14
CA MET A 7 17.27 15.72 30.07
C MET A 7 16.20 15.83 31.16
N ALA A 8 15.61 17.01 31.37
CA ALA A 8 14.57 17.24 32.37
C ALA A 8 13.16 16.84 31.87
N ILE A 9 13.01 16.61 30.57
CA ILE A 9 11.75 16.15 29.96
C ILE A 9 11.46 14.73 30.42
N SER A 10 10.37 14.55 31.16
CA SER A 10 9.91 13.26 31.68
C SER A 10 9.09 12.45 30.69
N ASN A 11 8.38 13.11 29.77
CA ASN A 11 7.49 12.46 28.81
C ASN A 11 8.10 12.52 27.40
N HIS A 12 8.31 11.37 26.80
CA HIS A 12 8.76 11.24 25.42
C HIS A 12 7.55 11.00 24.52
N PRO A 13 7.57 11.51 23.26
CA PRO A 13 6.48 11.26 22.33
C PRO A 13 6.39 9.76 22.02
N GLU A 14 5.24 9.16 22.30
CA GLU A 14 4.98 7.75 22.01
C GLU A 14 4.17 7.64 20.71
N VAL A 15 4.61 6.72 19.85
CA VAL A 15 3.99 6.50 18.55
C VAL A 15 3.42 5.08 18.51
N MET A 16 2.11 4.97 18.42
CA MET A 16 1.40 3.71 18.24
C MET A 16 1.12 3.46 16.77
N VAL A 17 1.46 2.26 16.29
CA VAL A 17 1.24 1.85 14.91
C VAL A 17 0.19 0.75 14.87
N GLU A 18 -0.98 1.11 14.35
CA GLU A 18 -2.05 0.18 14.03
C GLU A 18 -2.01 -0.24 12.56
N ARG A 19 -2.80 -1.27 12.22
CA ARG A 19 -2.92 -1.75 10.84
C ARG A 19 -4.34 -1.56 10.37
N ARG A 20 -4.50 -0.93 9.20
CA ARG A 20 -5.77 -0.72 8.51
C ARG A 20 -5.73 -1.42 7.16
N ASN A 21 -6.86 -1.96 6.72
CA ASN A 21 -6.96 -2.59 5.40
C ASN A 21 -7.69 -1.64 4.44
N ILE A 22 -7.07 -1.34 3.29
CA ILE A 22 -7.66 -0.56 2.21
C ILE A 22 -7.45 -1.34 0.91
N MET A 23 -8.56 -1.73 0.25
CA MET A 23 -8.53 -2.47 -1.03
C MET A 23 -7.72 -3.77 -0.99
N GLY A 24 -7.67 -4.46 0.16
CA GLY A 24 -6.90 -5.69 0.34
C GLY A 24 -5.43 -5.46 0.71
N VAL A 25 -4.96 -4.20 0.71
CA VAL A 25 -3.61 -3.82 1.13
C VAL A 25 -3.62 -3.42 2.59
N VAL A 26 -2.77 -4.07 3.40
CA VAL A 26 -2.57 -3.73 4.81
C VAL A 26 -1.64 -2.52 4.89
N VAL A 27 -2.19 -1.37 5.29
CA VAL A 27 -1.47 -0.11 5.44
C VAL A 27 -1.32 0.23 6.93
N PRO A 28 -0.19 0.82 7.36
CA PRO A 28 -0.04 1.27 8.73
C PRO A 28 -0.94 2.50 8.96
N SER A 29 -1.53 2.60 10.14
CA SER A 29 -2.12 3.84 10.64
C SER A 29 -1.37 4.23 11.90
N VAL A 30 -0.90 5.47 11.96
CA VAL A 30 -0.02 5.92 13.03
C VAL A 30 -0.78 6.93 13.87
N THR A 31 -0.95 6.62 15.15
CA THR A 31 -1.49 7.54 16.16
C THR A 31 -0.37 7.87 17.13
N GLY A 32 -0.24 9.14 17.51
CA GLY A 32 0.76 9.56 18.49
C GLY A 32 0.09 10.10 19.74
N GLU A 33 0.55 9.63 20.90
CA GLU A 33 0.22 10.20 22.19
C GLU A 33 1.37 11.14 22.63
N HIS A 34 1.05 12.21 23.35
CA HIS A 34 2.02 13.21 23.82
C HIS A 34 2.84 13.91 22.71
N LEU A 35 2.29 14.06 21.50
CA LEU A 35 2.93 14.78 20.39
C LEU A 35 3.09 16.28 20.64
N THR A 36 2.26 16.84 21.53
CA THR A 36 2.31 18.24 21.96
C THR A 36 2.46 18.25 23.47
N SER A 37 3.65 18.60 23.96
CA SER A 37 3.90 18.70 25.40
C SER A 37 3.57 20.11 25.88
N THR A 38 2.70 20.22 26.89
CA THR A 38 2.40 21.51 27.55
C THR A 38 3.57 21.91 28.47
N ILE A 39 3.73 23.21 28.75
CA ILE A 39 4.82 23.75 29.59
C ILE A 39 4.92 23.00 30.95
N ASP A 40 3.78 22.62 31.55
CA ASP A 40 3.73 21.85 32.81
C ASP A 40 4.28 20.41 32.66
N GLU A 41 4.11 19.78 31.51
CA GLU A 41 4.55 18.40 31.24
C GLU A 41 6.04 18.32 30.90
N ARG A 42 6.67 19.46 30.58
CA ARG A 42 8.09 19.56 30.24
C ARG A 42 8.99 19.56 31.48
N GLY A 43 8.42 19.71 32.68
CA GLY A 43 9.17 19.64 33.94
C GLY A 43 10.24 20.72 34.11
N MET A 44 10.23 21.76 33.27
CA MET A 44 11.20 22.83 33.31
C MET A 44 10.81 23.83 34.39
N GLY A 45 11.64 23.97 35.42
CA GLY A 45 11.44 25.01 36.43
C GLY A 45 11.54 26.40 35.80
N LEU A 46 10.62 27.32 36.14
CA LEU A 46 10.65 28.72 35.69
C LEU A 46 12.00 29.43 35.97
N VAL A 47 12.80 28.92 36.90
CA VAL A 47 14.09 29.46 37.29
C VAL A 47 15.18 28.91 36.36
N GLY A 48 15.45 29.62 35.26
CA GLY A 48 16.55 29.31 34.33
C GLY A 48 16.13 28.91 32.91
N GLY A 49 14.82 28.88 32.62
CA GLY A 49 14.30 28.77 31.26
C GLY A 49 14.57 30.04 30.45
N SER A 50 15.06 29.89 29.23
CA SER A 50 15.16 30.98 28.26
C SER A 50 13.94 30.92 27.34
N PRO A 51 13.23 32.04 27.06
CA PRO A 51 12.09 32.07 26.15
C PRO A 51 12.39 31.47 24.77
N HIS A 52 13.64 31.56 24.31
CA HIS A 52 14.08 30.97 23.05
C HIS A 52 14.08 29.43 23.05
N ILE A 53 14.28 28.80 24.21
CA ILE A 53 14.25 27.34 24.35
C ILE A 53 12.79 26.85 24.31
N ASP A 54 11.87 27.60 24.93
CA ASP A 54 10.44 27.28 24.92
C ASP A 54 9.86 27.38 23.51
N GLU A 55 10.17 28.47 22.78
CA GLU A 55 9.77 28.65 21.39
C GLU A 55 10.32 27.53 20.47
N ALA A 56 11.58 27.14 20.66
CA ALA A 56 12.19 26.06 19.91
C ALA A 56 11.52 24.70 20.21
N ALA A 57 11.15 24.43 21.47
CA ALA A 57 10.49 23.21 21.87
C ALA A 57 9.03 23.12 21.36
N ASP A 58 8.32 24.25 21.30
CA ASP A 58 6.99 24.32 20.67
C ASP A 58 7.06 24.06 19.16
N GLY A 59 8.03 24.69 18.48
CA GLY A 59 8.28 24.45 17.06
C GLY A 59 8.64 22.99 16.76
N TYR A 60 9.42 22.36 17.64
CA TYR A 60 9.80 20.95 17.51
C TYR A 60 8.61 20.00 17.71
N SER A 61 7.72 20.28 18.67
CA SER A 61 6.50 19.49 18.89
C SER A 61 5.59 19.50 17.65
N ALA A 62 5.37 20.69 17.07
CA ALA A 62 4.60 20.83 15.83
C ALA A 62 5.28 20.15 14.62
N LEU A 63 6.61 20.10 14.60
CA LEU A 63 7.36 19.39 13.55
C LEU A 63 7.20 17.88 13.68
N ILE A 64 7.30 17.32 14.88
CA ILE A 64 7.13 15.88 15.13
C ILE A 64 5.75 15.41 14.65
N GLU A 65 4.69 16.15 15.01
CA GLU A 65 3.32 15.82 14.58
C GLU A 65 3.21 15.74 13.05
N LYS A 66 3.80 16.71 12.34
CA LYS A 66 3.83 16.73 10.87
C LYS A 66 4.64 15.58 10.28
N ILE A 67 5.79 15.25 10.87
CA ILE A 67 6.64 14.13 10.41
C ILE A 67 5.91 12.81 10.57
N VAL A 68 5.24 12.57 11.70
CA VAL A 68 4.47 11.35 11.95
C VAL A 68 3.36 11.18 10.90
N LYS A 69 2.61 12.24 10.63
CA LYS A 69 1.56 12.24 9.59
C LYS A 69 2.12 12.03 8.19
N ALA A 70 3.25 12.66 7.87
CA ALA A 70 3.91 12.46 6.58
C ALA A 70 4.41 11.02 6.42
N ALA A 71 4.98 10.43 7.47
CA ALA A 71 5.44 9.05 7.47
C ALA A 71 4.30 8.04 7.28
N GLU A 72 3.13 8.27 7.91
CA GLU A 72 1.93 7.45 7.67
C GLU A 72 1.51 7.49 6.19
N MET A 73 1.43 8.70 5.61
CA MET A 73 1.06 8.89 4.21
C MET A 73 2.07 8.26 3.25
N GLU A 74 3.37 8.46 3.50
CA GLU A 74 4.43 7.91 2.65
C GLU A 74 4.45 6.38 2.68
N ALA A 75 4.33 5.79 3.86
CA ALA A 75 4.28 4.33 4.01
C ALA A 75 3.03 3.74 3.34
N THR A 76 1.90 4.42 3.46
CA THR A 76 0.65 4.03 2.78
C THR A 76 0.82 4.08 1.27
N LEU A 77 1.38 5.17 0.73
CA LEU A 77 1.57 5.35 -0.69
C LEU A 77 2.49 4.28 -1.29
N LYS A 78 3.63 3.99 -0.63
CA LYS A 78 4.57 2.96 -1.11
C LYS A 78 3.90 1.59 -1.24
N ARG A 79 3.16 1.16 -0.22
CA ARG A 79 2.46 -0.14 -0.23
C ARG A 79 1.37 -0.23 -1.29
N LEU A 80 0.63 0.86 -1.49
CA LEU A 80 -0.37 0.92 -2.55
C LEU A 80 0.28 0.87 -3.94
N LEU A 81 1.41 1.55 -4.14
CA LEU A 81 2.11 1.57 -5.42
C LEU A 81 2.58 0.17 -5.81
N GLU A 82 3.15 -0.58 -4.86
CA GLU A 82 3.59 -1.96 -5.08
C GLU A 82 2.44 -2.88 -5.53
N GLU A 83 1.26 -2.75 -4.90
CA GLU A 83 0.09 -3.56 -5.26
C GLU A 83 -0.49 -3.14 -6.63
N ILE A 84 -0.49 -1.83 -6.93
CA ILE A 84 -0.92 -1.31 -8.24
C ILE A 84 0.00 -1.84 -9.34
N GLU A 85 1.31 -1.87 -9.12
CA GLU A 85 2.26 -2.43 -10.09
C GLU A 85 2.08 -3.93 -10.29
N ALA A 86 1.81 -4.69 -9.22
CA ALA A 86 1.49 -6.10 -9.30
C ALA A 86 0.20 -6.34 -10.10
N THR A 87 -0.84 -5.56 -9.83
CA THR A 87 -2.12 -5.62 -10.54
C THR A 87 -1.96 -5.25 -12.01
N LYS A 88 -1.22 -4.19 -12.32
CA LYS A 88 -0.93 -3.78 -13.70
C LYS A 88 -0.19 -4.88 -14.48
N ARG A 89 0.79 -5.53 -13.86
CA ARG A 89 1.49 -6.67 -14.47
C ARG A 89 0.55 -7.85 -14.76
N ARG A 90 -0.38 -8.15 -13.84
CA ARG A 90 -1.40 -9.19 -14.06
C ARG A 90 -2.34 -8.84 -15.21
N VAL A 91 -2.84 -7.61 -15.28
CA VAL A 91 -3.69 -7.15 -16.39
C VAL A 91 -2.95 -7.28 -17.72
N ASN A 92 -1.68 -6.85 -17.77
CA ASN A 92 -0.87 -6.95 -18.98
C ASN A 92 -0.64 -8.41 -19.42
N ALA A 93 -0.39 -9.32 -18.47
CA ALA A 93 -0.27 -10.74 -18.78
C ALA A 93 -1.59 -11.34 -19.32
N LEU A 94 -2.73 -10.90 -18.79
CA LEU A 94 -4.03 -11.33 -19.28
C LEU A 94 -4.29 -10.84 -20.70
N GLU A 95 -4.07 -9.54 -20.96
CA GLU A 95 -4.37 -8.91 -22.25
C GLU A 95 -3.48 -9.44 -23.39
N PHE A 96 -2.18 -9.60 -23.14
CA PHE A 96 -1.23 -9.87 -24.22
C PHE A 96 -0.76 -11.33 -24.30
N VAL A 97 -1.06 -12.16 -23.30
CA VAL A 97 -0.66 -13.58 -23.30
C VAL A 97 -1.88 -14.48 -23.18
N VAL A 98 -2.65 -14.35 -22.09
CA VAL A 98 -3.70 -15.33 -21.79
C VAL A 98 -4.87 -15.22 -22.76
N ILE A 99 -5.39 -14.01 -23.02
CA ILE A 99 -6.52 -13.81 -23.94
C ILE A 99 -6.18 -14.30 -25.36
N PRO A 100 -5.05 -13.89 -25.98
CA PRO A 100 -4.69 -14.38 -27.31
C PRO A 100 -4.54 -15.90 -27.38
N GLN A 101 -3.92 -16.53 -26.35
CA GLN A 101 -3.80 -17.99 -26.29
C GLN A 101 -5.14 -18.70 -26.21
N MET A 102 -6.09 -18.14 -25.45
CA MET A 102 -7.43 -18.70 -25.34
C MET A 102 -8.22 -18.54 -26.64
N GLU A 103 -8.04 -17.42 -27.36
CA GLU A 103 -8.64 -17.22 -28.68
C GLU A 103 -8.08 -18.18 -29.73
N GLU A 104 -6.76 -18.39 -29.76
CA GLU A 104 -6.11 -19.37 -30.64
C GLU A 104 -6.59 -20.80 -30.34
N ALA A 105 -6.65 -21.18 -29.06
CA ALA A 105 -7.16 -22.47 -28.64
C ALA A 105 -8.62 -22.68 -29.08
N LYS A 106 -9.46 -21.64 -28.96
CA LYS A 106 -10.85 -21.68 -29.44
C LYS A 106 -10.92 -21.96 -30.94
N VAL A 107 -10.14 -21.24 -31.75
CA VAL A 107 -10.12 -21.43 -33.21
C VAL A 107 -9.63 -22.84 -33.56
N PHE A 108 -8.60 -23.34 -32.89
CA PHE A 108 -8.11 -24.70 -33.10
C PHE A 108 -9.17 -25.77 -32.79
N ILE A 109 -9.88 -25.64 -31.66
CA ILE A 109 -10.95 -26.57 -31.29
C ILE A 109 -12.08 -26.52 -32.32
N GLN A 110 -12.50 -25.33 -32.76
CA GLN A 110 -13.54 -25.18 -33.78
C GLN A 110 -13.14 -25.84 -35.10
N LEU A 111 -11.92 -25.60 -35.58
CA LEU A 111 -11.41 -26.22 -36.80
C LEU A 111 -11.40 -27.75 -36.72
N ARG A 112 -10.97 -28.30 -35.57
CA ARG A 112 -10.96 -29.75 -35.35
C ARG A 112 -12.35 -30.37 -35.31
N LEU A 113 -13.32 -29.69 -34.67
CA LEU A 113 -14.71 -30.15 -34.66
C LEU A 113 -15.32 -30.15 -36.07
N GLU A 114 -15.11 -29.10 -36.85
CA GLU A 114 -15.59 -29.04 -38.24
C GLU A 114 -14.97 -30.15 -39.11
N GLU A 115 -13.69 -30.44 -38.93
CA GLU A 115 -13.01 -31.48 -39.69
C GLU A 115 -13.53 -32.88 -39.32
N MET A 116 -13.81 -33.13 -38.03
CA MET A 116 -14.47 -34.36 -37.57
C MET A 116 -15.88 -34.52 -38.17
N GLU A 117 -16.69 -33.46 -38.18
CA GLU A 117 -18.03 -33.49 -38.78
C GLU A 117 -17.98 -33.77 -40.29
N ARG A 118 -17.00 -33.20 -41.00
CA ARG A 118 -16.78 -33.51 -42.43
C ARG A 118 -16.43 -34.98 -42.63
N GLU A 119 -15.47 -35.52 -41.88
CA GLU A 119 -15.10 -36.94 -41.98
C GLU A 119 -16.27 -37.88 -41.72
N GLU A 120 -17.08 -37.58 -40.71
CA GLU A 120 -18.28 -38.37 -40.39
C GLU A 120 -19.30 -38.32 -41.52
N THR A 121 -19.54 -37.14 -42.09
CA THR A 121 -20.42 -36.95 -43.25
C THR A 121 -19.93 -37.75 -44.46
N PHE A 122 -18.62 -37.78 -44.73
CA PHE A 122 -18.04 -38.58 -45.81
C PHE A 122 -18.20 -40.08 -45.55
N ARG A 123 -18.02 -40.57 -44.31
CA ARG A 123 -18.26 -41.97 -43.95
C ARG A 123 -19.72 -42.36 -44.21
N LEU A 124 -20.67 -41.56 -43.74
CA LEU A 124 -22.11 -41.78 -43.95
C LEU A 124 -22.48 -41.85 -45.44
N LYS A 125 -21.96 -40.93 -46.26
CA LYS A 125 -22.16 -40.94 -47.72
C LYS A 125 -21.61 -42.22 -48.37
N ARG A 126 -20.45 -42.70 -47.93
CA ARG A 126 -19.84 -43.93 -48.48
C ARG A 126 -20.62 -45.19 -48.12
N PHE A 127 -21.18 -45.26 -46.91
CA PHE A 127 -22.03 -46.37 -46.48
C PHE A 127 -23.37 -46.41 -47.23
N LYS A 128 -23.94 -45.25 -47.57
CA LYS A 128 -25.24 -45.16 -48.27
C LYS A 128 -25.16 -45.47 -49.78
N ASN A 129 -23.98 -45.36 -50.38
CA ASN A 129 -23.72 -45.67 -51.80
C ASN A 129 -23.29 -47.13 -52.03
N LYS A 130 -23.34 -47.98 -51.01
CA LYS A 130 -23.07 -49.42 -51.08
C LYS A 130 -24.36 -50.18 -50.85
#